data_AF-V5H617-F1
#
_entry.id   AF-V5H617-F1
#
_cell.length_a   1.000
_cell.length_b   1.000
_cell.length_c   1.000
_cell.angle_alpha   90.00
_cell.angle_beta   90.00
_cell.angle_gamma   90.00
#
_symmetry.space_group_name_H-M   'P 1'
#
loop_
_entity.id
_entity.type
_entity.pdbx_description
1 polymer ?
#
loop_
_entity_poly.entity_id
_entity_poly.type
_entity_poly.pdbx_seq_one_letter_code
_entity_poly.pdbx_strand_id
1 'polypeptide(L)'
;MEYFRSGLKSVLGAPPPGSQPTGAETVERLVSRVSTSTLLEDRRDACRALKALSKKYRLEVGAQGMDVLRQVLELDRSDCEIIGYCLDTLCNITSKEVFEEENENNINMKVNVGEQFTEMFLKNP
;
A
#
# COMPACT_ATOMS: atom_id res chain seq x y z
N MET A 1 -10.47 -20.59 41.91
CA MET A 1 -10.83 -19.16 41.95
C MET A 1 -10.40 -18.55 40.63
N GLU A 2 -11.22 -18.74 39.59
CA GLU A 2 -10.93 -18.43 38.18
C GLU A 2 -12.08 -17.57 37.64
N TYR A 3 -12.24 -16.31 38.08
CA TYR A 3 -13.41 -15.53 37.66
C TYR A 3 -13.16 -14.04 37.38
N PHE A 4 -11.91 -13.55 37.36
CA PHE A 4 -11.66 -12.09 37.28
C PHE A 4 -10.69 -11.61 36.17
N ARG A 5 -10.47 -12.39 35.10
CA ARG A 5 -9.63 -11.93 33.97
C ARG A 5 -10.34 -11.71 32.63
N SER A 6 -11.66 -11.93 32.56
CA SER A 6 -12.39 -11.94 31.28
C SER A 6 -13.34 -10.75 31.03
N GLY A 7 -13.22 -9.65 31.80
CA GLY A 7 -14.19 -8.55 31.75
C GLY A 7 -13.86 -7.37 30.81
N LEU A 8 -12.59 -7.20 30.40
CA LEU A 8 -12.17 -6.00 29.65
C LEU A 8 -11.79 -6.28 28.18
N LYS A 9 -11.80 -7.54 27.75
CA LYS A 9 -11.44 -7.92 26.38
C LYS A 9 -12.58 -7.81 25.37
N SER A 10 -13.81 -7.51 25.82
CA SER A 10 -15.01 -7.64 24.98
C SER A 10 -15.54 -6.35 24.34
N VAL A 11 -14.95 -5.18 24.62
CA VAL A 11 -15.57 -3.89 24.20
C VAL A 11 -14.87 -3.22 23.01
N LEU A 12 -13.71 -3.71 22.54
CA LEU A 12 -12.95 -3.04 21.46
C LEU A 12 -12.55 -3.93 20.29
N GLY A 13 -13.14 -5.12 20.12
CA GLY A 13 -12.94 -5.93 18.92
C GLY A 13 -11.47 -6.25 18.63
N ALA A 14 -10.73 -6.75 19.62
CA ALA A 14 -9.37 -7.22 19.37
C ALA A 14 -9.44 -8.40 18.37
N PRO A 15 -8.70 -8.35 17.24
CA PRO A 15 -8.66 -9.46 16.31
C PRO A 15 -8.17 -10.72 17.02
N PRO A 16 -8.67 -11.91 16.65
CA PRO A 16 -8.30 -13.16 17.29
C PRO A 16 -6.76 -13.32 17.28
N PRO A 17 -6.14 -13.79 18.38
CA PRO A 17 -4.71 -13.99 18.41
C PRO A 17 -4.31 -15.02 17.35
N GLY A 18 -3.61 -14.56 16.29
CA GLY A 18 -3.11 -15.42 15.22
C GLY A 18 -3.40 -14.96 13.78
N SER A 19 -4.28 -13.98 13.55
CA SER A 19 -4.53 -13.46 12.20
C SER A 19 -3.52 -12.37 11.83
N GLN A 20 -2.37 -12.72 11.25
CA GLN A 20 -1.53 -11.72 10.59
C GLN A 20 -2.28 -11.14 9.40
N PRO A 21 -2.33 -9.81 9.23
CA PRO A 21 -2.99 -9.20 8.08
C PRO A 21 -2.31 -9.64 6.78
N THR A 22 -3.13 -9.89 5.77
CA THR A 22 -2.66 -10.19 4.42
C THR A 22 -1.95 -8.98 3.80
N GLY A 23 -1.21 -9.22 2.70
CA GLY A 23 -0.61 -8.14 1.92
C GLY A 23 -1.63 -7.10 1.47
N ALA A 24 -2.78 -7.58 0.96
CA ALA A 24 -3.88 -6.73 0.52
C ALA A 24 -4.45 -5.86 1.65
N GLU A 25 -4.76 -6.43 2.82
CA GLU A 25 -5.28 -5.67 3.97
C GLU A 25 -4.25 -4.66 4.50
N THR A 26 -2.97 -5.01 4.43
CA THR A 26 -1.88 -4.11 4.85
C THR A 26 -1.79 -2.91 3.90
N VAL A 27 -1.83 -3.16 2.59
CA VAL A 27 -1.83 -2.11 1.56
C VAL A 27 -3.06 -1.22 1.69
N GLU A 28 -4.25 -1.80 1.87
CA GLU A 28 -5.52 -1.06 2.02
C GLU A 28 -5.45 -0.05 3.17
N ARG A 29 -4.95 -0.47 4.35
CA ARG A 29 -4.78 0.42 5.50
C ARG A 29 -3.81 1.56 5.22
N LEU A 30 -2.71 1.29 4.50
CA LEU A 30 -1.74 2.33 4.13
C LEU A 30 -2.35 3.32 3.13
N VAL A 31 -3.05 2.84 2.12
CA VAL A 31 -3.76 3.67 1.14
C VAL A 31 -4.80 4.56 1.84
N SER A 32 -5.60 3.99 2.74
CA SER A 32 -6.55 4.75 3.56
C SER A 32 -5.86 5.80 4.42
N ARG A 33 -4.70 5.50 5.00
CA ARG A 33 -3.93 6.47 5.79
C ARG A 33 -3.43 7.62 4.92
N VAL A 34 -2.87 7.35 3.74
CA VAL A 34 -2.41 8.42 2.83
C VAL A 34 -3.57 9.32 2.40
N SER A 35 -4.75 8.76 2.10
CA SER A 35 -5.89 9.54 1.62
C SER A 35 -6.66 10.31 2.71
N THR A 36 -6.67 9.83 3.95
CA THR A 36 -7.49 10.42 5.03
C THR A 36 -6.70 11.23 6.06
N SER A 37 -5.38 11.04 6.16
CA SER A 37 -4.59 11.71 7.21
C SER A 37 -4.38 13.18 6.91
N THR A 38 -4.69 14.03 7.89
CA THR A 38 -4.44 15.48 7.80
C THR A 38 -2.99 15.83 8.10
N LEU A 39 -2.30 15.04 8.93
CA LEU A 39 -0.89 15.23 9.26
C LEU A 39 0.01 14.75 8.11
N LEU A 40 0.94 15.63 7.68
CA LEU A 40 1.89 15.32 6.61
C LEU A 40 2.81 14.15 6.98
N GLU A 41 3.26 14.07 8.23
CA GLU A 41 4.13 12.99 8.72
C GLU A 41 3.47 11.62 8.56
N ASP A 42 2.16 11.52 8.84
CA ASP A 42 1.39 10.28 8.72
C ASP A 42 1.28 9.83 7.26
N ARG A 43 1.01 10.78 6.34
CA ARG A 43 0.97 10.49 4.90
C ARG A 43 2.34 10.06 4.41
N ARG A 44 3.40 10.76 4.82
CA ARG A 44 4.78 10.46 4.43
C ARG A 44 5.22 9.07 4.88
N ASP A 45 4.95 8.71 6.14
CA ASP A 45 5.27 7.39 6.67
C ASP A 45 4.49 6.27 5.95
N ALA A 46 3.23 6.53 5.61
CA ALA A 46 2.43 5.60 4.84
C ALA A 46 2.94 5.44 3.40
N CYS A 47 3.34 6.52 2.73
CA CYS A 47 3.99 6.47 1.42
C CYS A 47 5.34 5.72 1.46
N ARG A 48 6.15 5.93 2.50
CA ARG A 48 7.40 5.18 2.71
C ARG A 48 7.14 3.67 2.86
N ALA A 49 6.09 3.30 3.59
CA ALA A 49 5.68 1.92 3.73
C ALA A 49 5.14 1.33 2.40
N LEU A 50 4.34 2.08 1.65
CA LEU A 50 3.87 1.68 0.31
C LEU A 50 5.04 1.43 -0.64
N LYS A 51 6.05 2.30 -0.64
CA LYS A 51 7.30 2.09 -1.40
C LYS A 51 7.94 0.75 -1.03
N ALA A 52 8.08 0.44 0.26
CA ALA A 52 8.70 -0.81 0.70
C ALA A 52 7.90 -2.07 0.28
N LEU A 53 6.58 -1.96 0.17
CA LEU A 53 5.70 -3.06 -0.23
C LEU A 53 5.53 -3.17 -1.75
N SER A 54 5.81 -2.11 -2.51
CA SER A 54 5.50 -1.99 -3.94
C SER A 54 6.16 -3.03 -4.85
N LYS A 55 7.27 -3.63 -4.43
CA LYS A 55 7.87 -4.75 -5.17
C LYS A 55 7.22 -6.08 -4.81
N LYS A 56 7.07 -6.38 -3.52
CA LYS A 56 6.51 -7.66 -3.03
C LYS A 56 5.01 -7.83 -3.30
N TYR A 57 4.24 -6.76 -3.07
CA TYR A 57 2.77 -6.71 -3.19
C TYR A 57 2.38 -5.75 -4.31
N ARG A 58 3.06 -5.88 -5.44
CA ARG A 58 2.97 -4.96 -6.56
C ARG A 58 1.56 -4.85 -7.13
N LEU A 59 0.86 -5.97 -7.24
CA LEU A 59 -0.51 -6.02 -7.75
C LEU A 59 -1.45 -5.25 -6.82
N GLU A 60 -1.33 -5.48 -5.51
CA GLU A 60 -2.16 -4.84 -4.49
C GLU A 60 -1.89 -3.33 -4.42
N VAL A 61 -0.62 -2.93 -4.39
CA VAL A 61 -0.22 -1.51 -4.36
C VAL A 61 -0.67 -0.79 -5.62
N GLY A 62 -0.50 -1.40 -6.80
CA GLY A 62 -0.94 -0.80 -8.05
C GLY A 62 -2.46 -0.70 -8.17
N ALA A 63 -3.21 -1.74 -7.78
CA ALA A 63 -4.66 -1.76 -7.92
C ALA A 63 -5.38 -0.86 -6.91
N GLN A 64 -4.88 -0.76 -5.67
CA GLN A 64 -5.53 0.01 -4.61
C GLN A 64 -4.94 1.41 -4.45
N GLY A 65 -3.65 1.59 -4.74
CA GLY A 65 -2.90 2.80 -4.40
C GLY A 65 -2.81 3.85 -5.50
N MET A 66 -3.16 3.53 -6.76
CA MET A 66 -2.88 4.39 -7.91
C MET A 66 -3.45 5.81 -7.75
N ASP A 67 -4.72 5.93 -7.40
CA ASP A 67 -5.40 7.23 -7.29
C ASP A 67 -4.86 8.06 -6.12
N VAL A 68 -4.50 7.39 -5.03
CA VAL A 68 -3.91 8.04 -3.85
C VAL A 68 -2.49 8.52 -4.14
N LEU A 69 -1.71 7.79 -4.94
CA LEU A 69 -0.38 8.24 -5.38
C LEU A 69 -0.51 9.50 -6.26
N ARG A 70 -1.50 9.58 -7.16
CA ARG A 70 -1.77 10.82 -7.92
C ARG A 70 -2.11 11.98 -6.99
N GLN A 71 -3.01 11.74 -6.04
CA GLN A 71 -3.40 12.75 -5.05
C GLN A 71 -2.18 13.32 -4.30
N VAL A 72 -1.24 12.46 -3.90
CA VAL A 72 0.02 12.89 -3.25
C VAL A 72 0.85 13.79 -4.18
N LEU A 73 0.98 13.43 -5.46
CA LEU A 73 1.72 14.25 -6.43
C LEU A 73 1.11 15.66 -6.60
N GLU A 74 -0.20 15.80 -6.44
CA GLU A 74 -0.90 17.08 -6.55
C GLU A 74 -0.85 17.90 -5.24
N LEU A 75 -1.27 17.27 -4.14
CA LEU A 75 -1.49 17.96 -2.87
C LEU A 75 -0.20 18.22 -2.10
N ASP A 76 0.77 17.30 -2.18
CA ASP A 76 1.99 17.32 -1.37
C ASP A 76 3.24 17.73 -2.18
N ARG A 77 3.06 18.33 -3.36
CA ARG A 77 4.12 18.73 -4.32
C ARG A 77 5.27 19.57 -3.75
N SER A 78 5.07 20.26 -2.63
CA SER A 78 6.11 21.06 -1.96
C SER A 78 7.04 20.23 -1.07
N ASP A 79 6.67 18.99 -0.75
CA ASP A 79 7.43 18.10 0.11
C ASP A 79 8.21 17.08 -0.73
N CYS A 80 9.49 17.33 -0.96
CA CYS A 80 10.30 16.47 -1.82
C CYS A 80 10.42 15.02 -1.30
N GLU A 81 10.26 14.81 0.02
CA GLU A 81 10.43 13.50 0.62
C GLU A 81 9.24 12.57 0.28
N ILE A 82 8.00 13.01 0.54
CA ILE A 82 6.82 12.22 0.18
C ILE A 82 6.69 12.06 -1.34
N ILE A 83 7.04 13.09 -2.12
CA ILE A 83 7.06 13.02 -3.58
C ILE A 83 8.07 11.98 -4.06
N GLY A 84 9.26 11.94 -3.46
CA GLY A 84 10.26 10.90 -3.75
C GLY A 84 9.73 9.49 -3.49
N TYR A 85 9.11 9.24 -2.34
CA TYR A 85 8.49 7.94 -2.04
C TYR A 85 7.35 7.59 -3.02
N CYS A 86 6.53 8.57 -3.39
CA CYS A 86 5.45 8.39 -4.35
C CYS A 86 5.96 8.00 -5.73
N LEU A 87 6.96 8.74 -6.26
CA LEU A 87 7.57 8.46 -7.56
C LEU A 87 8.28 7.10 -7.58
N ASP A 88 9.04 6.77 -6.53
CA ASP A 88 9.66 5.45 -6.41
C ASP A 88 8.63 4.31 -6.42
N THR A 89 7.50 4.52 -5.75
CA THR A 89 6.38 3.57 -5.74
C THR A 89 5.78 3.41 -7.14
N LEU A 90 5.51 4.52 -7.85
CA LEU A 90 5.01 4.52 -9.22
C LEU A 90 5.98 3.82 -10.19
N CYS A 91 7.28 4.06 -10.05
CA CYS A 91 8.32 3.37 -10.83
C CYS A 91 8.28 1.85 -10.59
N ASN A 92 8.15 1.41 -9.34
CA ASN A 92 8.09 -0.02 -9.03
C ASN A 92 6.82 -0.67 -9.63
N ILE A 93 5.64 -0.06 -9.47
CA ILE A 93 4.40 -0.66 -9.97
C ILE A 93 4.34 -0.70 -11.51
N THR A 94 4.94 0.28 -12.20
CA THR A 94 4.94 0.37 -13.68
C THR A 94 6.15 -0.29 -14.34
N SER A 95 7.12 -0.77 -13.56
CA SER A 95 8.36 -1.36 -14.08
C SER A 95 8.13 -2.50 -15.10
N LYS A 96 8.94 -2.61 -16.14
CA LYS A 96 8.87 -3.80 -17.01
C LYS A 96 9.50 -5.03 -16.36
N GLU A 97 10.36 -4.80 -15.37
CA GLU A 97 11.06 -5.87 -14.65
C GLU A 97 10.11 -6.55 -13.66
N VAL A 98 10.28 -7.86 -13.51
CA VAL A 98 9.65 -8.64 -12.45
C VAL A 98 10.63 -8.70 -11.29
N PHE A 99 10.19 -8.30 -10.10
CA PHE A 99 11.07 -8.33 -8.93
C PHE A 99 11.13 -9.73 -8.32
N GLU A 100 12.30 -10.11 -7.80
CA GLU A 100 12.48 -11.38 -7.07
C GLU A 100 11.56 -11.49 -5.86
N GLU A 101 11.20 -10.36 -5.24
CA GLU A 101 10.32 -10.33 -4.07
C GLU A 101 8.84 -10.57 -4.43
N GLU A 102 8.47 -10.51 -5.71
CA GLU A 102 7.09 -10.78 -6.15
C GLU A 102 6.75 -12.25 -5.93
N ASN A 103 5.69 -12.54 -5.16
CA ASN A 103 5.29 -13.90 -4.79
C ASN A 103 5.19 -14.84 -6.03
N GLU A 104 5.84 -16.01 -5.99
CA GLU A 104 6.02 -16.91 -7.15
C GLU A 104 4.72 -17.57 -7.66
N ASN A 105 3.62 -17.47 -6.90
CA ASN A 105 2.41 -18.25 -7.14
C ASN A 105 1.57 -17.84 -8.38
N ASN A 106 1.96 -16.80 -9.14
CA ASN A 106 1.18 -16.28 -10.28
C ASN A 106 2.03 -15.91 -11.51
N ILE A 107 2.93 -16.80 -11.93
CA ILE A 107 3.88 -16.57 -13.05
C ILE A 107 3.20 -16.06 -14.33
N ASN A 108 2.01 -16.58 -14.69
CA ASN A 108 1.29 -16.17 -15.91
C ASN A 108 0.67 -14.76 -15.84
N MET A 109 0.36 -14.24 -14.64
CA MET A 109 -0.23 -12.91 -14.47
C MET A 109 0.86 -11.82 -14.40
N LYS A 110 2.09 -12.18 -14.01
CA LYS A 110 3.25 -11.28 -13.88
C LYS A 110 3.75 -10.70 -15.19
N VAL A 111 3.61 -11.43 -16.31
CA VAL A 111 4.25 -11.08 -17.60
C VAL A 111 3.77 -9.75 -18.19
N ASN A 112 2.71 -9.13 -17.65
CA ASN A 112 2.31 -7.81 -18.13
C ASN A 112 1.75 -6.81 -17.10
N VAL A 113 2.08 -6.97 -15.82
CA VAL A 113 1.54 -6.11 -14.76
C VAL A 113 1.98 -4.65 -14.94
N GLY A 114 3.25 -4.42 -15.26
CA GLY A 114 3.80 -3.08 -15.43
C GLY A 114 3.17 -2.29 -16.58
N GLU A 115 2.96 -2.93 -17.74
CA GLU A 115 2.30 -2.29 -18.88
C GLU A 115 0.84 -1.95 -18.55
N GLN A 116 0.10 -2.87 -17.92
CA GLN A 116 -1.30 -2.62 -17.54
C GLN A 116 -1.42 -1.45 -16.56
N PHE A 117 -0.55 -1.36 -15.55
CA PHE A 117 -0.54 -0.22 -14.65
C PHE A 117 -0.07 1.06 -15.33
N THR A 118 0.84 0.98 -16.30
CA THR A 118 1.23 2.14 -17.12
C THR A 118 0.03 2.66 -17.92
N GLU A 119 -0.71 1.78 -18.59
CA GLU A 119 -1.93 2.16 -19.32
C GLU A 119 -2.99 2.75 -18.38
N MET A 120 -3.21 2.14 -17.22
CA MET A 120 -4.17 2.62 -16.23
C MET A 120 -3.77 3.99 -15.68
N PHE A 121 -2.47 4.23 -15.49
CA PHE A 121 -1.97 5.54 -15.09
C PHE A 121 -2.24 6.59 -16.17
N LEU A 122 -1.97 6.27 -17.45
CA LEU A 122 -2.14 7.22 -18.55
C LEU A 122 -3.60 7.49 -18.94
N LYS A 123 -4.51 6.52 -18.76
CA LYS A 123 -5.94 6.66 -19.13
C LYS A 123 -6.70 7.65 -18.24
N ASN A 124 -6.25 7.85 -17.00
CA ASN A 124 -6.88 8.73 -16.02
C ASN A 124 -5.88 9.83 -15.60
N PRO A 125 -5.65 10.85 -16.44
CA PRO A 125 -4.74 11.96 -16.14
C PRO A 125 -5.26 12.85 -15.01
#